data_AF-A0A517WL43-F1
#
_entry.id   AF-A0A517WL43-F1
#
_cell.length_a   1.000
_cell.length_b   1.000
_cell.length_c   1.000
_cell.angle_alpha   90.00
_cell.angle_beta   90.00
_cell.angle_gamma   90.00
#
_symmetry.space_group_name_H-M   'P 1'
#
loop_
_entity.id
_entity.type
_entity.pdbx_description
1 polymer ?
#
loop_
_entity_poly.entity_id
_entity_poly.type
_entity_poly.pdbx_seq_one_letter_code
_entity_poly.pdbx_strand_id
1 'polypeptide(L)'
;MASSITKTFDLLAQSRNSHAINALILALDVEDELIQEQAVFALLQQQSARGLVEVIRRYATHSPSVRKLLETHTKALDAAIRQCLLHGNRELQYCGLEFVRLNHDFRQIPALIDLFENKRLVNHQPDLATQTLRHLIGLLYEHFLDRSVDSAYSRSFLKNAKEIRREILSSLMKAAENLPEFDRPEEIMESLLILGNVDDAAIRKILWHSDPETRRLAEEVLHESKHVGVMQLICDFTGVSYPNTKALEALANREDPEFIAHLLRWLPEHPSELQQTNFRQIGKLAWLEVDHQDFTRIPPVLQTSVIRLISLLDLDLPSKKQAQRWMLQHGTPAAKEAAISILRNPDRAEVAEMVLENLDSEDPVQQAWATCQLRAQHVPDAMNLLVEKIDSPIEEVREAARRELASFDVDFVLEHFEEFSPQVCPSVGKLLLKLDPRCLIDLSRAMAHPLKKRRIQAARCAQALKLHGEVVPALKALTEDSDELVRRTSAEILGTLSTPEARQALLHLVSDEKTRVREVAIKALRVPEKSKEVPADQSATEKGE
;
A
#
# COMPACT_ATOMS: atom_id res chain seq x y z
N MET A 1 47.95 30.75 19.86
CA MET A 1 48.64 31.81 19.08
C MET A 1 48.34 31.53 17.62
N ALA A 2 47.64 32.42 16.91
CA ALA A 2 47.42 32.24 15.47
C ALA A 2 48.78 32.11 14.77
N SER A 3 48.92 31.11 13.90
CA SER A 3 50.16 30.87 13.15
C SER A 3 50.52 32.13 12.34
N SER A 4 51.80 32.35 12.05
CA SER A 4 52.25 33.46 11.20
C SER A 4 51.52 33.47 9.84
N ILE A 5 51.21 32.29 9.31
CA ILE A 5 50.43 32.07 8.08
C ILE A 5 49.02 32.66 8.21
N THR A 6 48.32 32.38 9.31
CA THR A 6 46.96 32.89 9.54
C THR A 6 46.93 34.43 9.52
N LYS A 7 47.90 35.07 10.19
CA LYS A 7 48.00 36.54 10.18
C LYS A 7 48.26 37.11 8.79
N THR A 8 49.03 36.42 7.96
CA THR A 8 49.27 36.82 6.56
C THR A 8 47.97 36.76 5.75
N PHE A 9 47.21 35.67 5.86
CA PHE A 9 45.94 35.54 5.16
C PHE A 9 44.87 36.51 5.66
N ASP A 10 44.82 36.82 6.95
CA ASP A 10 43.93 37.86 7.51
C ASP A 10 44.21 39.24 6.90
N LEU A 11 45.50 39.60 6.75
CA LEU A 11 45.92 40.84 6.10
C LEU A 11 45.57 40.86 4.61
N LEU A 12 45.77 39.73 3.92
CA LEU A 12 45.39 39.60 2.51
C LEU A 12 43.88 39.73 2.36
N ALA A 13 43.07 39.11 3.22
CA ALA A 13 41.61 39.17 3.19
C ALA A 13 41.07 40.61 3.30
N GLN A 14 41.75 41.48 4.06
CA GLN A 14 41.35 42.89 4.23
C GLN A 14 41.78 43.80 3.05
N SER A 15 42.72 43.34 2.23
CA SER A 15 43.29 44.12 1.13
C SER A 15 42.39 44.08 -0.11
N ARG A 16 42.02 45.25 -0.66
CA ARG A 16 41.27 45.33 -1.94
C ARG A 16 42.18 45.36 -3.18
N ASN A 17 43.48 45.12 -3.02
CA ASN A 17 44.45 45.22 -4.10
C ASN A 17 44.38 44.00 -5.03
N SER A 18 44.40 44.21 -6.35
CA SER A 18 44.44 43.14 -7.37
C SER A 18 45.64 42.21 -7.22
N HIS A 19 46.77 42.72 -6.71
CA HIS A 19 47.94 41.89 -6.42
C HIS A 19 47.74 40.94 -5.24
N ALA A 20 46.95 41.34 -4.24
CA ALA A 20 46.59 40.45 -3.13
C ALA A 20 45.72 39.29 -3.63
N ILE A 21 44.76 39.57 -4.53
CA ILE A 21 43.96 38.53 -5.19
C ILE A 21 44.83 37.57 -6.00
N ASN A 22 45.80 38.07 -6.77
CA ASN A 22 46.70 37.19 -7.53
C ASN A 22 47.53 36.27 -6.61
N ALA A 23 48.02 36.80 -5.48
CA ALA A 23 48.74 36.00 -4.49
C ALA A 23 47.84 34.91 -3.86
N LEU A 24 46.58 35.25 -3.54
CA LEU A 24 45.60 34.30 -3.04
C LEU A 24 45.24 33.22 -4.07
N ILE A 25 45.11 33.58 -5.36
CA ILE A 25 44.86 32.60 -6.43
C ILE A 25 46.03 31.62 -6.56
N LEU A 26 47.27 32.11 -6.54
CA LEU A 26 48.45 31.23 -6.58
C LEU A 26 48.54 30.32 -5.35
N ALA A 27 48.06 30.79 -4.19
CA ALA A 27 48.01 29.98 -2.98
C ALA A 27 47.01 28.80 -3.07
N LEU A 28 46.05 28.83 -4.01
CA LEU A 28 45.13 27.71 -4.24
C LEU A 28 45.82 26.48 -4.88
N ASP A 29 46.92 26.71 -5.58
CA ASP A 29 47.70 25.70 -6.32
C ASP A 29 48.79 25.05 -5.44
N VAL A 30 48.92 25.46 -4.18
CA VAL A 30 49.90 24.92 -3.22
C VAL A 30 49.39 23.61 -2.61
N GLU A 31 50.26 22.60 -2.52
CA GLU A 31 49.91 21.26 -1.99
C GLU A 31 49.58 21.25 -0.48
N ASP A 32 49.98 22.28 0.26
CA ASP A 32 49.70 22.41 1.70
C ASP A 32 48.22 22.74 1.95
N GLU A 33 47.51 21.81 2.58
CA GLU A 33 46.07 21.92 2.87
C GLU A 33 45.71 23.16 3.70
N LEU A 34 46.58 23.56 4.63
CA LEU A 34 46.32 24.70 5.52
C LEU A 34 46.45 26.02 4.76
N ILE A 35 47.41 26.11 3.83
CA ILE A 35 47.55 27.27 2.93
C ILE A 35 46.34 27.37 2.00
N GLN A 36 45.90 26.25 1.42
CA GLN A 36 44.73 26.22 0.52
C GLN A 36 43.45 26.65 1.26
N GLU A 37 43.22 26.15 2.47
CA GLU A 37 42.04 26.51 3.28
C GLU A 37 42.02 28.00 3.64
N GLN A 38 43.16 28.55 4.06
CA GLN A 38 43.27 29.98 4.40
C GLN A 38 43.12 30.87 3.16
N ALA A 39 43.61 30.43 2.00
CA ALA A 39 43.42 31.15 0.74
C ALA A 39 41.95 31.23 0.34
N VAL A 40 41.21 30.12 0.41
CA VAL A 40 39.77 30.09 0.11
C VAL A 40 38.99 30.96 1.08
N PHE A 41 39.29 30.89 2.38
CA PHE A 41 38.64 31.73 3.39
C PHE A 41 38.88 33.23 3.13
N ALA A 42 40.11 33.62 2.83
CA ALA A 42 40.45 35.00 2.50
C ALA A 42 39.73 35.49 1.23
N LEU A 43 39.60 34.64 0.21
CA LEU A 43 38.87 34.94 -1.03
C LEU A 43 37.36 35.10 -0.79
N LEU A 44 36.77 34.25 0.06
CA LEU A 44 35.37 34.36 0.47
C LEU A 44 35.09 35.65 1.25
N GLN A 45 36.01 36.07 2.12
CA GLN A 45 35.90 37.35 2.82
C GLN A 45 36.01 38.56 1.90
N GLN A 46 36.90 38.51 0.90
CA GLN A 46 37.04 39.59 -0.08
C GLN A 46 35.85 39.72 -1.02
N GLN A 47 35.08 38.64 -1.23
CA GLN A 47 34.00 38.57 -2.23
C GLN A 47 34.45 38.97 -3.65
N SER A 48 35.72 38.71 -3.98
CA SER A 48 36.28 39.03 -5.29
C SER A 48 35.78 38.04 -6.33
N ALA A 49 34.99 38.51 -7.30
CA ALA A 49 34.43 37.66 -8.36
C ALA A 49 35.52 36.85 -9.10
N ARG A 50 36.64 37.49 -9.45
CA ARG A 50 37.77 36.81 -10.13
C ARG A 50 38.40 35.71 -9.27
N GLY A 51 38.56 35.96 -7.96
CA GLY A 51 39.14 34.97 -7.06
C GLY A 51 38.21 33.78 -6.85
N LEU A 52 36.91 34.05 -6.63
CA LEU A 52 35.91 33.01 -6.43
C LEU A 52 35.66 32.15 -7.69
N VAL A 53 35.77 32.73 -8.88
CA VAL A 53 35.74 31.98 -10.15
C VAL A 53 36.88 30.96 -10.23
N GLU A 54 38.09 31.32 -9.79
CA GLU A 54 39.24 30.39 -9.78
C GLU A 54 39.12 29.30 -8.70
N VAL A 55 38.42 29.59 -7.59
CA VAL A 55 38.03 28.58 -6.59
C VAL A 55 37.05 27.57 -7.21
N ILE A 56 36.03 28.03 -7.94
CA ILE A 56 35.08 27.12 -8.62
C ILE A 56 35.79 26.27 -9.68
N ARG A 57 36.70 26.85 -10.46
CA ARG A 57 37.48 26.12 -11.48
C ARG A 57 38.23 24.92 -10.88
N ARG A 58 38.74 25.06 -9.66
CA ARG A 58 39.59 24.06 -8.97
C ARG A 58 38.82 23.15 -8.02
N TYR A 59 37.50 23.18 -8.02
CA TYR A 59 36.68 22.45 -7.05
C TYR A 59 37.05 20.96 -6.92
N ALA A 60 37.31 20.28 -8.05
CA ALA A 60 37.70 18.87 -8.06
C ALA A 60 39.04 18.59 -7.37
N THR A 61 39.93 19.57 -7.27
CA THR A 61 41.27 19.45 -6.66
C THR A 61 41.32 19.88 -5.19
N HIS A 62 40.26 20.51 -4.67
CA HIS A 62 40.22 20.99 -3.30
C HIS A 62 40.06 19.87 -2.27
N SER A 63 40.70 20.06 -1.10
CA SER A 63 40.62 19.15 0.04
C SER A 63 39.18 19.03 0.60
N PRO A 64 38.84 17.93 1.32
CA PRO A 64 37.52 17.75 1.91
C PRO A 64 37.10 18.89 2.86
N SER A 65 38.04 19.46 3.61
CA SER A 65 37.81 20.60 4.50
C SER A 65 37.36 21.85 3.74
N VAL A 66 38.03 22.14 2.62
CA VAL A 66 37.67 23.26 1.74
C VAL A 66 36.30 23.05 1.08
N ARG A 67 35.99 21.84 0.62
CA ARG A 67 34.67 21.54 0.03
C ARG A 67 33.54 21.79 1.01
N LYS A 68 33.69 21.31 2.26
CA LYS A 68 32.73 21.57 3.35
C LYS A 68 32.59 23.06 3.67
N LEU A 69 33.68 23.82 3.59
CA LEU A 69 33.65 25.27 3.77
C LEU A 69 32.85 25.96 2.65
N LEU A 70 33.01 25.54 1.39
CA LEU A 70 32.27 26.07 0.26
C LEU A 70 30.77 25.72 0.33
N GLU A 71 30.42 24.51 0.77
CA GLU A 71 29.03 24.08 1.02
C GLU A 71 28.31 24.99 2.04
N THR A 72 29.02 25.49 3.05
CA THR A 72 28.44 26.39 4.07
C THR A 72 28.33 27.85 3.62
N HIS A 73 29.07 28.26 2.59
CA HIS A 73 29.16 29.65 2.12
C HIS A 73 28.64 29.86 0.69
N THR A 74 27.72 29.02 0.22
CA THR A 74 27.20 29.08 -1.16
C THR A 74 26.62 30.45 -1.54
N LYS A 75 26.02 31.20 -0.59
CA LYS A 75 25.56 32.60 -0.79
C LYS A 75 26.64 33.56 -1.28
N ALA A 76 27.87 33.43 -0.77
CA ALA A 76 28.96 34.30 -1.19
C ALA A 76 29.44 33.97 -2.61
N LEU A 77 29.17 32.75 -3.09
CA LEU A 77 29.57 32.27 -4.40
C LEU A 77 28.56 32.57 -5.50
N ASP A 78 27.33 33.00 -5.18
CA ASP A 78 26.25 33.17 -6.16
C ASP A 78 26.66 34.01 -7.39
N ALA A 79 27.32 35.15 -7.17
CA ALA A 79 27.75 36.01 -8.27
C ALA A 79 28.85 35.37 -9.12
N ALA A 80 29.79 34.65 -8.49
CA ALA A 80 30.87 33.97 -9.18
C ALA A 80 30.34 32.77 -9.99
N ILE A 81 29.38 32.02 -9.45
CA ILE A 81 28.71 30.92 -10.15
C ILE A 81 27.98 31.46 -11.38
N ARG A 82 27.17 32.52 -11.24
CA ARG A 82 26.49 33.16 -12.38
C ARG A 82 27.47 33.63 -13.45
N GLN A 83 28.62 34.18 -13.06
CA GLN A 83 29.67 34.55 -14.00
C GLN A 83 30.27 33.33 -14.73
N CYS A 84 30.50 32.22 -14.02
CA CYS A 84 30.97 30.97 -14.64
C CYS A 84 29.96 30.43 -15.65
N LEU A 85 28.67 30.46 -15.31
CA LEU A 85 27.59 29.95 -16.15
C LEU A 85 27.37 30.81 -17.40
N LEU A 86 27.15 32.11 -17.23
CA LEU A 86 26.69 33.01 -18.30
C LEU A 86 27.82 33.66 -19.12
N HIS A 87 29.02 33.77 -18.56
CA HIS A 87 30.13 34.50 -19.18
C HIS A 87 31.43 33.69 -19.24
N GLY A 88 31.42 32.43 -18.83
CA GLY A 88 32.58 31.55 -18.83
C GLY A 88 32.95 31.02 -20.22
N ASN A 89 34.20 30.55 -20.34
CA ASN A 89 34.59 29.67 -21.43
C ASN A 89 34.00 28.26 -21.21
N ARG A 90 34.14 27.36 -22.19
CA ARG A 90 33.54 26.02 -22.15
C ARG A 90 33.95 25.22 -20.90
N GLU A 91 35.21 25.33 -20.49
CA GLU A 91 35.75 24.68 -19.29
C GLU A 91 35.18 25.29 -17.99
N LEU A 92 35.09 26.62 -17.92
CA LEU A 92 34.57 27.28 -16.72
C LEU A 92 33.07 27.07 -16.55
N GLN A 93 32.31 27.03 -17.65
CA GLN A 93 30.90 26.68 -17.61
C GLN A 93 30.71 25.23 -17.13
N TYR A 94 31.56 24.30 -17.58
CA TYR A 94 31.57 22.92 -17.07
C TYR A 94 31.81 22.88 -15.55
N CYS A 95 32.87 23.53 -15.05
CA CYS A 95 33.14 23.59 -13.62
C CYS A 95 31.99 24.24 -12.83
N GLY A 96 31.36 25.28 -13.37
CA GLY A 96 30.21 25.93 -12.76
C GLY A 96 28.99 25.02 -12.67
N LEU A 97 28.64 24.31 -13.74
CA LEU A 97 27.51 23.37 -13.78
C LEU A 97 27.75 22.18 -12.84
N GLU A 98 28.96 21.60 -12.86
CA GLU A 98 29.36 20.54 -11.95
C GLU A 98 29.30 20.99 -10.49
N PHE A 99 29.79 22.19 -10.18
CA PHE A 99 29.72 22.76 -8.83
C PHE A 99 28.28 22.90 -8.35
N VAL A 100 27.39 23.45 -9.19
CA VAL A 100 25.97 23.62 -8.89
C VAL A 100 25.29 22.28 -8.63
N ARG A 101 25.61 21.26 -9.46
CA ARG A 101 25.07 19.92 -9.32
C ARG A 101 25.51 19.24 -8.02
N LEU A 102 26.81 19.26 -7.72
CA LEU A 102 27.39 18.61 -6.54
C LEU A 102 26.95 19.24 -5.21
N ASN A 103 26.70 20.55 -5.20
CA ASN A 103 26.30 21.29 -4.00
C ASN A 103 24.79 21.49 -3.90
N HIS A 104 24.00 20.94 -4.83
CA HIS A 104 22.53 21.08 -4.90
C HIS A 104 22.03 22.54 -4.77
N ASP A 105 22.70 23.49 -5.44
CA ASP A 105 22.39 24.92 -5.26
C ASP A 105 21.18 25.38 -6.09
N PHE A 106 19.98 25.20 -5.51
CA PHE A 106 18.71 25.55 -6.14
C PHE A 106 18.58 27.04 -6.52
N ARG A 107 19.35 27.94 -5.90
CA ARG A 107 19.29 29.40 -6.16
C ARG A 107 19.87 29.78 -7.52
N GLN A 108 20.58 28.84 -8.16
CA GLN A 108 21.16 29.02 -9.48
C GLN A 108 20.20 28.59 -10.61
N ILE A 109 19.05 27.98 -10.29
CA ILE A 109 18.05 27.59 -11.31
C ILE A 109 17.66 28.77 -12.22
N PRO A 110 17.41 30.01 -11.74
CA PRO A 110 17.18 31.14 -12.63
C PRO A 110 18.32 31.38 -13.63
N ALA A 111 19.58 31.27 -13.19
CA ALA A 111 20.73 31.41 -14.09
C ALA A 111 20.83 30.24 -15.09
N LEU A 112 20.41 29.04 -14.70
CA LEU A 112 20.32 27.90 -15.61
C LEU A 112 19.23 28.10 -16.66
N ILE A 113 18.09 28.69 -16.30
CA ILE A 113 17.03 29.06 -17.24
C ILE A 113 17.58 30.06 -18.27
N ASP A 114 18.28 31.11 -17.82
CA ASP A 114 18.90 32.12 -18.68
C ASP A 114 19.92 31.52 -19.69
N LEU A 115 20.52 30.36 -19.41
CA LEU A 115 21.41 29.67 -20.36
C LEU A 115 20.66 29.21 -21.61
N PHE A 116 19.42 28.75 -21.45
CA PHE A 116 18.61 28.24 -22.56
C PHE A 116 18.08 29.35 -23.47
N GLU A 117 17.96 30.58 -22.96
CA GLU A 117 17.59 31.78 -23.74
C GLU A 117 18.76 32.25 -24.62
N ASN A 118 20.00 32.16 -24.12
CA ASN A 118 21.17 32.74 -24.74
C ASN A 118 21.79 31.88 -25.86
N LYS A 119 21.11 31.81 -27.02
CA LYS A 119 21.56 31.14 -28.25
C LYS A 119 22.93 31.61 -28.81
N ARG A 120 23.49 32.71 -28.27
CA ARG A 120 24.74 33.35 -28.73
C ARG A 120 26.00 32.90 -27.99
N LEU A 121 25.88 32.00 -27.02
CA LEU A 121 27.04 31.50 -26.28
C LEU A 121 27.88 30.55 -27.16
N VAL A 122 29.03 31.03 -27.63
CA VAL A 122 30.01 30.26 -28.43
C VAL A 122 30.48 28.98 -27.72
N ASN A 123 30.35 28.93 -26.40
CA ASN A 123 30.82 27.85 -25.53
C ASN A 123 29.69 27.06 -24.85
N HIS A 124 28.44 27.20 -25.32
CA HIS A 124 27.25 26.61 -24.69
C HIS A 124 27.30 25.08 -24.58
N GLN A 125 27.00 24.55 -23.40
CA GLN A 125 26.86 23.11 -23.14
C GLN A 125 25.38 22.76 -22.82
N PRO A 126 24.50 22.66 -23.84
CA PRO A 126 23.07 22.49 -23.63
C PRO A 126 22.73 21.20 -22.88
N ASP A 127 23.41 20.09 -23.19
CA ASP A 127 23.14 18.80 -22.56
C ASP A 127 23.47 18.78 -21.07
N LEU A 128 24.59 19.40 -20.67
CA LEU A 128 24.97 19.48 -19.27
C LEU A 128 24.07 20.44 -18.50
N ALA A 129 23.65 21.55 -19.12
CA ALA A 129 22.67 22.47 -18.55
C ALA A 129 21.32 21.74 -18.32
N THR A 130 20.82 20.98 -19.31
CA THR A 130 19.62 20.14 -19.18
C THR A 130 19.76 19.13 -18.04
N GLN A 131 20.86 18.37 -17.99
CA GLN A 131 21.09 17.39 -16.93
C GLN A 131 21.12 18.05 -15.54
N THR A 132 21.76 19.21 -15.43
CA THR A 132 21.87 19.95 -14.16
C THR A 132 20.51 20.48 -13.72
N LEU A 133 19.75 21.09 -14.65
CA LEU A 133 18.40 21.58 -14.35
C LEU A 133 17.49 20.44 -13.92
N ARG A 134 17.39 19.35 -14.71
CA ARG A 134 16.58 18.16 -14.38
C ARG A 134 16.95 17.58 -13.02
N HIS A 135 18.25 17.46 -12.73
CA HIS A 135 18.72 16.93 -11.45
C HIS A 135 18.27 17.79 -10.27
N LEU A 136 18.46 19.12 -10.34
CA LEU A 136 18.05 20.02 -9.26
C LEU A 136 16.53 20.07 -9.09
N ILE A 137 15.77 20.10 -10.19
CA ILE A 137 14.31 20.11 -10.17
C ILE A 137 13.77 18.80 -9.58
N GLY A 138 14.31 17.65 -10.01
CA GLY A 138 13.96 16.34 -9.48
C GLY A 138 14.26 16.21 -8.00
N LEU A 139 15.46 16.60 -7.56
CA LEU A 139 15.80 16.63 -6.14
C LEU A 139 14.87 17.55 -5.37
N LEU A 140 14.61 18.77 -5.85
CA LEU A 140 13.72 19.71 -5.17
C LEU A 140 12.31 19.13 -5.03
N TYR A 141 11.81 18.42 -6.04
CA TYR A 141 10.53 17.70 -5.99
C TYR A 141 10.53 16.56 -4.97
N GLU A 142 11.58 15.73 -4.94
CA GLU A 142 11.74 14.64 -3.96
C GLU A 142 11.69 15.15 -2.51
N HIS A 143 12.30 16.31 -2.23
CA HIS A 143 12.22 16.94 -0.90
C HIS A 143 10.79 17.32 -0.48
N PHE A 144 9.86 17.50 -1.42
CA PHE A 144 8.45 17.73 -1.12
C PHE A 144 7.65 16.43 -0.93
N LEU A 145 8.12 15.32 -1.51
CA LEU A 145 7.54 13.99 -1.29
C LEU A 145 7.94 13.42 0.07
N ASP A 146 9.18 13.64 0.49
CA ASP A 146 9.71 13.08 1.74
C ASP A 146 9.13 13.82 2.96
N ARG A 147 8.00 13.30 3.45
CA ARG A 147 7.39 13.70 4.72
C ARG A 147 8.13 13.11 5.93
N SER A 148 9.19 12.34 5.72
CA SER A 148 9.92 11.75 6.84
C SER A 148 10.83 12.80 7.48
N VAL A 149 10.60 12.97 8.78
CA VAL A 149 11.39 13.69 9.80
C VAL A 149 10.68 14.93 10.32
N ASP A 150 9.85 14.71 11.34
CA ASP A 150 9.28 15.66 12.29
C ASP A 150 10.36 16.34 13.19
N SER A 151 11.56 16.62 12.67
CA SER A 151 12.56 17.39 13.39
C SER A 151 12.31 18.89 13.22
N ALA A 152 12.65 19.69 14.24
CA ALA A 152 12.63 21.14 14.14
C ALA A 152 13.54 21.66 13.00
N TYR A 153 14.58 20.92 12.66
CA TYR A 153 15.49 21.18 11.53
C TYR A 153 14.79 21.00 10.17
N SER A 154 13.99 19.92 10.03
CA SER A 154 13.18 19.67 8.83
C SER A 154 12.16 20.79 8.59
N ARG A 155 11.54 21.35 9.63
CA ARG A 155 10.56 22.45 9.44
C ARG A 155 11.18 23.74 8.91
N SER A 156 12.37 24.13 9.36
CA SER A 156 13.03 25.34 8.81
C SER A 156 13.55 25.09 7.39
N PHE A 157 14.06 23.89 7.13
CA PHE A 157 14.46 23.45 5.79
C PHE A 157 13.26 23.45 4.83
N LEU A 158 12.13 22.87 5.21
CA LEU A 158 10.89 22.85 4.42
C LEU A 158 10.31 24.25 4.19
N LYS A 159 10.42 25.15 5.16
CA LYS A 159 10.01 26.56 4.98
C LYS A 159 10.86 27.23 3.90
N ASN A 160 12.19 27.07 3.98
CA ASN A 160 13.11 27.57 2.97
C ASN A 160 12.85 26.91 1.60
N ALA A 161 12.58 25.61 1.55
CA ALA A 161 12.25 24.90 0.32
C ALA A 161 10.98 25.44 -0.35
N LYS A 162 9.92 25.76 0.41
CA LYS A 162 8.70 26.39 -0.11
C LYS A 162 8.96 27.77 -0.70
N GLU A 163 9.80 28.58 -0.05
CA GLU A 163 10.23 29.89 -0.55
C GLU A 163 11.03 29.75 -1.85
N ILE A 164 12.03 28.85 -1.86
CA ILE A 164 12.83 28.50 -3.03
C ILE A 164 11.96 28.02 -4.20
N ARG A 165 11.01 27.11 -3.96
CA ARG A 165 10.06 26.63 -4.98
C ARG A 165 9.25 27.79 -5.57
N ARG A 166 8.76 28.71 -4.74
CA ARG A 166 7.97 29.86 -5.21
C ARG A 166 8.80 30.79 -6.09
N GLU A 167 10.05 31.07 -5.71
CA GLU A 167 10.98 31.89 -6.50
C GLU A 167 11.31 31.23 -7.85
N ILE A 168 11.58 29.93 -7.84
CA ILE A 168 11.85 29.16 -9.05
C ILE A 168 10.62 29.11 -9.96
N LEU A 169 9.43 28.82 -9.42
CA LEU A 169 8.18 28.84 -10.19
C LEU A 169 7.92 30.21 -10.81
N SER A 170 8.19 31.30 -10.08
CA SER A 170 8.08 32.65 -10.66
C SER A 170 9.08 32.89 -11.79
N SER A 171 10.26 32.30 -11.73
CA SER A 171 11.30 32.43 -12.77
C SER A 171 10.93 31.60 -14.01
N LEU A 172 10.51 30.34 -13.80
CA LEU A 172 10.02 29.46 -14.87
C LEU A 172 8.78 30.04 -15.54
N MET A 173 7.85 30.64 -14.79
CA MET A 173 6.66 31.28 -15.35
C MET A 173 7.02 32.45 -16.26
N LYS A 174 8.02 33.27 -15.89
CA LYS A 174 8.51 34.36 -16.75
C LYS A 174 9.16 33.83 -18.02
N ALA A 175 9.96 32.77 -17.92
CA ALA A 175 10.56 32.11 -19.07
C ALA A 175 9.49 31.50 -20.00
N ALA A 176 8.42 30.93 -19.42
CA ALA A 176 7.31 30.37 -20.16
C ALA A 176 6.51 31.41 -20.97
N GLU A 177 6.63 32.72 -20.68
CA GLU A 177 5.99 33.77 -21.48
C GLU A 177 6.73 34.04 -22.80
N ASN A 178 8.02 33.66 -22.90
CA ASN A 178 8.90 33.92 -24.05
C ASN A 178 9.54 32.64 -24.60
N LEU A 179 8.84 31.50 -24.56
CA LEU A 179 9.37 30.18 -24.97
C LEU A 179 10.03 30.12 -26.36
N PRO A 180 9.58 30.84 -27.41
CA PRO A 180 10.22 30.80 -28.73
C PRO A 180 11.70 31.25 -28.73
N GLU A 181 12.12 32.03 -27.73
CA GLU A 181 13.49 32.49 -27.61
C GLU A 181 14.43 31.39 -27.07
N PHE A 182 13.89 30.35 -26.44
CA PHE A 182 14.65 29.27 -25.83
C PHE A 182 15.07 28.21 -26.85
N ASP A 183 16.19 27.53 -26.59
CA ASP A 183 16.70 26.41 -27.41
C ASP A 183 15.99 25.07 -27.10
N ARG A 184 15.58 24.88 -25.84
CA ARG A 184 14.89 23.69 -25.33
C ARG A 184 13.67 24.07 -24.47
N PRO A 185 12.60 24.62 -25.07
CA PRO A 185 11.44 25.09 -24.32
C PRO A 185 10.73 23.97 -23.54
N GLU A 186 10.83 22.72 -23.99
CA GLU A 186 10.29 21.52 -23.33
C GLU A 186 10.85 21.32 -21.93
N GLU A 187 12.13 21.63 -21.69
CA GLU A 187 12.78 21.48 -20.39
C GLU A 187 12.26 22.49 -19.37
N ILE A 188 11.98 23.71 -19.83
CA ILE A 188 11.42 24.79 -19.00
C ILE A 188 9.97 24.44 -18.65
N MET A 189 9.21 23.96 -19.62
CA MET A 189 7.82 23.53 -19.43
C MET A 189 7.74 22.33 -18.48
N GLU A 190 8.53 21.28 -18.71
CA GLU A 190 8.60 20.10 -17.84
C GLU A 190 9.00 20.50 -16.41
N SER A 191 10.02 21.34 -16.25
CA SER A 191 10.45 21.83 -14.93
C SER A 191 9.35 22.59 -14.19
N LEU A 192 8.56 23.39 -14.91
CA LEU A 192 7.44 24.12 -14.34
C LEU A 192 6.32 23.18 -13.90
N LEU A 193 5.98 22.19 -14.72
CA LEU A 193 4.94 21.20 -14.41
C LEU A 193 5.36 20.26 -13.27
N ILE A 194 6.66 19.94 -13.14
CA ILE A 194 7.17 19.12 -12.02
C ILE A 194 7.00 19.84 -10.67
N LEU A 195 7.35 21.13 -10.61
CA LEU A 195 7.33 21.88 -9.34
C LEU A 195 5.97 22.50 -9.00
N GLY A 196 5.11 22.64 -10.00
CA GLY A 196 3.83 23.32 -9.86
C GLY A 196 2.73 22.40 -9.31
N ASN A 197 1.81 23.00 -8.57
CA ASN A 197 0.62 22.36 -8.06
C ASN A 197 -0.63 22.94 -8.75
N VAL A 198 -1.75 22.22 -8.69
CA VAL A 198 -3.06 22.66 -9.22
C VAL A 198 -3.55 24.02 -8.68
N ASP A 199 -3.09 24.41 -7.50
CA ASP A 199 -3.43 25.69 -6.86
C ASP A 199 -2.49 26.85 -7.25
N ASP A 200 -1.35 26.56 -7.87
CA ASP A 200 -0.39 27.60 -8.23
C ASP A 200 -0.89 28.42 -9.42
N ALA A 201 -0.82 29.75 -9.30
CA ALA A 201 -1.21 30.68 -10.36
C ALA A 201 -0.43 30.47 -11.66
N ALA A 202 0.83 30.02 -11.56
CA ALA A 202 1.68 29.72 -12.72
C ALA A 202 1.08 28.58 -13.57
N ILE A 203 0.66 27.48 -12.94
CA ILE A 203 0.03 26.34 -13.62
C ILE A 203 -1.30 26.76 -14.25
N ARG A 204 -2.12 27.52 -13.53
CA ARG A 204 -3.39 28.02 -14.07
C ARG A 204 -3.20 28.95 -15.26
N LYS A 205 -2.21 29.84 -15.19
CA LYS A 205 -1.89 30.76 -16.29
C LYS A 205 -1.44 30.00 -17.53
N ILE A 206 -0.54 29.02 -17.38
CA ILE A 206 -0.01 28.27 -18.53
C ILE A 206 -1.08 27.39 -19.16
N LEU A 207 -1.87 26.66 -18.38
CA LEU A 207 -2.82 25.71 -18.97
C LEU A 207 -4.11 26.35 -19.50
N TRP A 208 -4.55 27.50 -18.99
CA TRP A 208 -5.80 28.16 -19.42
C TRP A 208 -5.61 29.48 -20.18
N HIS A 209 -4.60 30.27 -19.85
CA HIS A 209 -4.51 31.68 -20.26
C HIS A 209 -3.29 32.01 -21.12
N SER A 210 -2.45 31.03 -21.46
CA SER A 210 -1.31 31.23 -22.35
C SER A 210 -1.70 31.13 -23.82
N ASP A 211 -0.78 31.54 -24.69
CA ASP A 211 -0.93 31.43 -26.14
C ASP A 211 -1.06 29.96 -26.60
N PRO A 212 -1.58 29.72 -27.81
CA PRO A 212 -1.78 28.36 -28.30
C PRO A 212 -0.51 27.52 -28.41
N GLU A 213 0.66 28.11 -28.69
CA GLU A 213 1.91 27.35 -28.82
C GLU A 213 2.41 26.87 -27.45
N THR A 214 2.38 27.75 -26.45
CA THR A 214 2.70 27.40 -25.05
C THR A 214 1.77 26.33 -24.50
N ARG A 215 0.45 26.41 -24.77
CA ARG A 215 -0.50 25.36 -24.36
C ARG A 215 -0.22 24.03 -25.04
N ARG A 216 0.06 24.04 -26.35
CA ARG A 216 0.40 22.83 -27.08
C ARG A 216 1.65 22.16 -26.51
N LEU A 217 2.69 22.92 -26.19
CA LEU A 217 3.89 22.37 -25.56
C LEU A 217 3.59 21.78 -24.17
N ALA A 218 2.76 22.45 -23.36
CA ALA A 218 2.33 21.90 -22.08
C ALA A 218 1.55 20.59 -22.25
N GLU A 219 0.68 20.51 -23.26
CA GLU A 219 -0.05 19.28 -23.62
C GLU A 219 0.90 18.14 -24.01
N GLU A 220 1.88 18.42 -24.88
CA GLU A 220 2.90 17.45 -25.29
C GLU A 220 3.68 16.90 -24.08
N VAL A 221 4.12 17.79 -23.17
CA VAL A 221 4.83 17.39 -21.94
C VAL A 221 3.95 16.56 -20.99
N LEU A 222 2.66 16.90 -20.85
CA LEU A 222 1.72 16.10 -20.04
C LEU A 222 1.55 14.67 -20.61
N HIS A 223 1.60 14.50 -21.93
CA HIS A 223 1.50 13.20 -22.56
C HIS A 223 2.80 12.38 -22.52
N GLU A 224 3.95 13.02 -22.69
CA GLU A 224 5.23 12.32 -22.93
C GLU A 224 6.15 12.24 -21.71
N SER A 225 6.03 13.15 -20.74
CA SER A 225 6.96 13.20 -19.61
C SER A 225 6.92 11.93 -18.77
N LYS A 226 8.10 11.40 -18.44
CA LYS A 226 8.28 10.25 -17.54
C LYS A 226 8.53 10.66 -16.09
N HIS A 227 8.56 11.96 -15.79
CA HIS A 227 8.88 12.44 -14.46
C HIS A 227 7.68 12.29 -13.51
N VAL A 228 7.92 11.76 -12.31
CA VAL A 228 6.88 11.49 -11.31
C VAL A 228 6.07 12.74 -10.96
N GLY A 229 6.72 13.92 -10.88
CA GLY A 229 6.03 15.19 -10.64
C GLY A 229 4.95 15.55 -11.66
N VAL A 230 5.18 15.30 -12.95
CA VAL A 230 4.16 15.56 -13.98
C VAL A 230 3.02 14.54 -13.88
N MET A 231 3.35 13.27 -13.66
CA MET A 231 2.34 12.21 -13.43
C MET A 231 1.46 12.51 -12.22
N GLN A 232 2.06 13.00 -11.14
CA GLN A 232 1.37 13.40 -9.92
C GLN A 232 0.45 14.59 -10.17
N LEU A 233 0.92 15.61 -10.91
CA LEU A 233 0.11 16.77 -11.28
C LEU A 233 -1.13 16.37 -12.09
N ILE A 234 -0.98 15.45 -13.06
CA ILE A 234 -2.11 14.90 -13.83
C ILE A 234 -3.16 14.26 -12.90
N CYS A 235 -2.71 13.46 -11.94
CA CYS A 235 -3.58 12.82 -10.96
C CYS A 235 -4.27 13.85 -10.05
N ASP A 236 -3.53 14.85 -9.57
CA ASP A 236 -4.02 15.89 -8.67
C ASP A 236 -5.14 16.74 -9.30
N PHE A 237 -5.15 16.90 -10.64
CA PHE A 237 -6.25 17.57 -11.34
C PHE A 237 -7.60 16.87 -11.16
N THR A 238 -7.64 15.58 -10.85
CA THR A 238 -8.90 14.90 -10.52
C THR A 238 -9.49 15.37 -9.20
N GLY A 239 -8.70 16.00 -8.32
CA GLY A 239 -9.11 16.47 -6.99
C GLY A 239 -9.72 17.87 -6.94
N VAL A 240 -9.73 18.62 -8.04
CA VAL A 240 -10.17 20.04 -8.06
C VAL A 240 -11.56 20.22 -8.66
N SER A 241 -12.23 21.33 -8.33
CA SER A 241 -13.59 21.63 -8.85
C SER A 241 -13.63 21.91 -10.35
N TYR A 242 -12.53 22.38 -10.93
CA TYR A 242 -12.41 22.72 -12.35
C TYR A 242 -11.15 22.05 -12.91
N PRO A 243 -11.20 20.73 -13.20
CA PRO A 243 -10.05 20.02 -13.75
C PRO A 243 -9.67 20.60 -15.11
N ASN A 244 -8.37 20.58 -15.42
CA ASN A 244 -7.92 20.95 -16.75
C ASN A 244 -8.28 19.82 -17.74
N THR A 245 -8.92 20.17 -18.86
CA THR A 245 -9.37 19.17 -19.85
C THR A 245 -8.20 18.40 -20.46
N LYS A 246 -7.06 19.07 -20.67
CA LYS A 246 -5.85 18.45 -21.23
C LYS A 246 -5.15 17.52 -20.26
N ALA A 247 -5.18 17.83 -18.97
CA ALA A 247 -4.72 16.88 -17.96
C ALA A 247 -5.60 15.63 -17.92
N LEU A 248 -6.93 15.76 -18.05
CA LEU A 248 -7.83 14.60 -18.14
C LEU A 248 -7.65 13.81 -19.44
N GLU A 249 -7.42 14.49 -20.57
CA GLU A 249 -7.04 13.85 -21.85
C GLU A 249 -5.71 13.09 -21.73
N ALA A 250 -4.71 13.65 -21.02
CA ALA A 250 -3.47 12.96 -20.72
C ALA A 250 -3.69 11.72 -19.86
N LEU A 251 -4.53 11.80 -18.82
CA LEU A 251 -4.92 10.64 -18.01
C LEU A 251 -5.61 9.57 -18.88
N ALA A 252 -6.48 9.98 -19.80
CA ALA A 252 -7.23 9.10 -20.70
C ALA A 252 -6.35 8.36 -21.74
N ASN A 253 -5.37 9.04 -22.32
CA ASN A 253 -4.66 8.55 -23.50
C ASN A 253 -3.27 7.96 -23.20
N ARG A 254 -2.72 8.15 -22.00
CA ARG A 254 -1.40 7.60 -21.66
C ARG A 254 -1.46 6.09 -21.43
N GLU A 255 -0.56 5.38 -22.12
CA GLU A 255 -0.43 3.91 -22.08
C GLU A 255 0.91 3.45 -21.51
N ASP A 256 1.78 4.38 -21.12
CA ASP A 256 3.10 4.03 -20.61
C ASP A 256 3.03 3.29 -19.26
N PRO A 257 3.75 2.17 -19.07
CA PRO A 257 3.69 1.38 -17.85
C PRO A 257 4.03 2.17 -16.59
N GLU A 258 4.95 3.15 -16.70
CA GLU A 258 5.35 4.03 -15.61
C GLU A 258 4.17 4.85 -15.09
N PHE A 259 3.42 5.51 -15.99
CA PHE A 259 2.22 6.27 -15.62
C PHE A 259 1.10 5.38 -15.12
N ILE A 260 0.81 4.24 -15.78
CA ILE A 260 -0.24 3.31 -15.33
C ILE A 260 0.05 2.84 -13.90
N ALA A 261 1.29 2.43 -13.62
CA ALA A 261 1.69 2.02 -12.27
C ALA A 261 1.60 3.18 -11.26
N HIS A 262 1.97 4.41 -11.65
CA HIS A 262 1.84 5.59 -10.80
C HIS A 262 0.37 5.89 -10.46
N LEU A 263 -0.50 5.97 -11.47
CA LEU A 263 -1.94 6.21 -11.31
C LEU A 263 -2.58 5.17 -10.37
N LEU A 264 -2.30 3.88 -10.59
CA LEU A 264 -2.87 2.78 -9.78
C LEU A 264 -2.37 2.76 -8.33
N ARG A 265 -1.13 3.22 -8.08
CA ARG A 265 -0.59 3.38 -6.72
C ARG A 265 -1.16 4.62 -6.02
N TRP A 266 -1.32 5.71 -6.76
CA TRP A 266 -1.84 6.96 -6.23
C TRP A 266 -3.36 6.91 -5.96
N LEU A 267 -4.10 6.11 -6.73
CA LEU A 267 -5.57 6.06 -6.70
C LEU A 267 -6.12 5.92 -5.27
N PRO A 268 -6.87 6.91 -4.75
CA PRO A 268 -7.36 6.89 -3.37
C PRO A 268 -8.30 5.70 -3.12
N GLU A 269 -8.22 5.11 -1.93
CA GLU A 269 -9.17 4.06 -1.50
C GLU A 269 -10.59 4.62 -1.36
N HIS A 270 -10.70 5.86 -0.86
CA HIS A 270 -11.95 6.58 -0.68
C HIS A 270 -11.91 7.93 -1.43
N PRO A 271 -12.31 7.96 -2.71
CA PRO A 271 -12.29 9.18 -3.51
C PRO A 271 -13.34 10.18 -3.03
N SER A 272 -12.98 11.46 -3.00
CA SER A 272 -13.89 12.56 -2.68
C SER A 272 -15.02 12.71 -3.72
N GLU A 273 -16.10 13.42 -3.37
CA GLU A 273 -17.20 13.67 -4.32
C GLU A 273 -16.73 14.37 -5.60
N LEU A 274 -15.77 15.30 -5.48
CA LEU A 274 -15.12 15.96 -6.62
C LEU A 274 -14.36 14.96 -7.48
N GLN A 275 -13.55 14.10 -6.87
CA GLN A 275 -12.81 13.06 -7.60
C GLN A 275 -13.75 12.10 -8.33
N GLN A 276 -14.80 11.62 -7.66
CA GLN A 276 -15.79 10.75 -8.30
C GLN A 276 -16.45 11.44 -9.51
N THR A 277 -16.77 12.73 -9.38
CA THR A 277 -17.38 13.51 -10.47
C THR A 277 -16.40 13.70 -11.64
N ASN A 278 -15.13 13.94 -11.35
CA ASN A 278 -14.10 14.13 -12.37
C ASN A 278 -13.71 12.81 -13.06
N PHE A 279 -13.62 11.70 -12.33
CA PHE A 279 -13.41 10.38 -12.94
C PHE A 279 -14.54 9.98 -13.87
N ARG A 280 -15.80 10.27 -13.52
CA ARG A 280 -16.95 10.00 -14.40
C ARG A 280 -16.93 10.78 -15.72
N GLN A 281 -16.19 11.89 -15.80
CA GLN A 281 -16.02 12.63 -17.06
C GLN A 281 -15.11 11.88 -18.05
N ILE A 282 -14.29 10.93 -17.56
CA ILE A 282 -13.42 10.10 -18.39
C ILE A 282 -14.21 8.85 -18.80
N GLY A 283 -14.74 8.89 -20.03
CA GLY A 283 -15.49 7.78 -20.63
C GLY A 283 -14.63 6.76 -21.38
N LYS A 284 -13.34 7.02 -21.57
CA LYS A 284 -12.41 6.16 -22.30
C LYS A 284 -11.02 6.23 -21.67
N LEU A 285 -10.37 5.08 -21.55
CA LEU A 285 -8.96 4.94 -21.22
C LEU A 285 -8.32 4.05 -22.29
N ALA A 286 -7.28 4.55 -22.97
CA ALA A 286 -6.72 3.89 -24.15
C ALA A 286 -6.25 2.45 -23.87
N TRP A 287 -5.58 2.23 -22.74
CA TRP A 287 -5.11 0.90 -22.31
C TRP A 287 -6.19 -0.01 -21.69
N LEU A 288 -7.42 0.50 -21.46
CA LEU A 288 -8.58 -0.27 -21.00
C LEU A 288 -9.60 -0.54 -22.10
N GLU A 289 -9.35 -0.13 -23.34
CA GLU A 289 -10.20 -0.49 -24.46
C GLU A 289 -10.14 -1.98 -24.77
N VAL A 290 -11.26 -2.54 -25.22
CA VAL A 290 -11.44 -3.97 -25.54
C VAL A 290 -10.24 -4.57 -26.29
N ASP A 291 -9.75 -3.87 -27.32
CA ASP A 291 -8.67 -4.37 -28.19
C ASP A 291 -7.25 -4.21 -27.61
N HIS A 292 -7.10 -3.46 -26.51
CA HIS A 292 -5.80 -3.05 -25.94
C HIS A 292 -5.57 -3.50 -24.49
N GLN A 293 -6.53 -4.20 -23.88
CA GLN A 293 -6.40 -4.68 -22.49
C GLN A 293 -5.30 -5.74 -22.34
N ASP A 294 -4.14 -5.32 -21.81
CA ASP A 294 -3.04 -6.20 -21.40
C ASP A 294 -2.74 -6.06 -19.91
N PHE A 295 -3.51 -6.78 -19.08
CA PHE A 295 -3.33 -6.77 -17.63
C PHE A 295 -2.15 -7.64 -17.15
N THR A 296 -1.49 -8.40 -18.04
CA THR A 296 -0.34 -9.25 -17.66
C THR A 296 0.86 -8.42 -17.19
N ARG A 297 0.94 -7.17 -17.65
CA ARG A 297 1.99 -6.21 -17.26
C ARG A 297 1.72 -5.55 -15.91
N ILE A 298 0.52 -5.70 -15.35
CA ILE A 298 0.14 -5.06 -14.09
C ILE A 298 0.54 -5.96 -12.93
N PRO A 299 1.38 -5.48 -11.99
CA PRO A 299 1.75 -6.24 -10.81
C PRO A 299 0.54 -6.72 -10.01
N PRO A 300 0.56 -7.93 -9.43
CA PRO A 300 -0.56 -8.49 -8.66
C PRO A 300 -1.12 -7.55 -7.59
N VAL A 301 -0.24 -6.80 -6.91
CA VAL A 301 -0.59 -5.85 -5.84
C VAL A 301 -1.48 -4.69 -6.33
N LEU A 302 -1.43 -4.36 -7.64
CA LEU A 302 -2.19 -3.24 -8.22
C LEU A 302 -3.49 -3.66 -8.90
N GLN A 303 -3.78 -4.96 -9.03
CA GLN A 303 -4.96 -5.44 -9.73
C GLN A 303 -6.27 -4.97 -9.08
N THR A 304 -6.35 -4.92 -7.75
CA THR A 304 -7.51 -4.36 -7.05
C THR A 304 -7.69 -2.86 -7.33
N SER A 305 -6.59 -2.12 -7.52
CA SER A 305 -6.65 -0.71 -7.93
C SER A 305 -7.20 -0.55 -9.35
N VAL A 306 -6.93 -1.48 -10.28
CA VAL A 306 -7.51 -1.46 -11.63
C VAL A 306 -9.02 -1.54 -11.57
N ILE A 307 -9.54 -2.45 -10.75
CA ILE A 307 -10.98 -2.65 -10.56
C ILE A 307 -11.61 -1.40 -9.93
N ARG A 308 -10.96 -0.83 -8.92
CA ARG A 308 -11.39 0.43 -8.30
C ARG A 308 -11.43 1.55 -9.34
N LEU A 309 -10.41 1.69 -10.19
CA LEU A 309 -10.38 2.67 -11.26
C LEU A 309 -11.54 2.47 -12.23
N ILE A 310 -11.77 1.25 -12.73
CA ILE A 310 -12.90 0.92 -13.61
C ILE A 310 -14.24 1.28 -12.99
N SER A 311 -14.41 1.10 -11.68
CA SER A 311 -15.65 1.43 -10.97
C SER A 311 -15.92 2.95 -10.87
N LEU A 312 -14.87 3.77 -10.94
CA LEU A 312 -14.96 5.23 -10.88
C LEU A 312 -15.23 5.87 -12.25
N LEU A 313 -14.86 5.17 -13.32
CA LEU A 313 -14.93 5.65 -14.70
C LEU A 313 -16.26 5.28 -15.37
N ASP A 314 -16.66 6.10 -16.33
CA ASP A 314 -17.85 5.83 -17.15
C ASP A 314 -17.50 5.09 -18.45
N LEU A 315 -16.73 4.01 -18.34
CA LEU A 315 -16.35 3.17 -19.49
C LEU A 315 -17.55 2.42 -20.08
N ASP A 316 -17.44 2.05 -21.35
CA ASP A 316 -18.41 1.21 -22.05
C ASP A 316 -18.52 -0.20 -21.43
N LEU A 317 -19.70 -0.81 -21.60
CA LEU A 317 -20.00 -2.12 -21.02
C LEU A 317 -19.10 -3.25 -21.57
N PRO A 318 -18.76 -3.32 -22.87
CA PRO A 318 -17.78 -4.27 -23.39
C PRO A 318 -16.43 -4.21 -22.69
N SER A 319 -15.82 -3.03 -22.57
CA SER A 319 -14.53 -2.85 -21.89
C SER A 319 -14.60 -3.31 -20.43
N LYS A 320 -15.67 -2.96 -19.71
CA LYS A 320 -15.90 -3.39 -18.31
C LYS A 320 -16.03 -4.92 -18.21
N LYS A 321 -16.76 -5.56 -19.13
CA LYS A 321 -16.96 -7.02 -19.15
C LYS A 321 -15.66 -7.77 -19.42
N GLN A 322 -14.85 -7.33 -20.37
CA GLN A 322 -13.57 -7.98 -20.67
C GLN A 322 -12.59 -7.87 -19.51
N ALA A 323 -12.52 -6.68 -18.89
CA ALA A 323 -11.68 -6.47 -17.71
C ALA A 323 -12.12 -7.36 -16.55
N GLN A 324 -13.43 -7.44 -16.31
CA GLN A 324 -14.00 -8.34 -15.31
C GLN A 324 -13.61 -9.80 -15.59
N ARG A 325 -13.85 -10.30 -16.81
CA ARG A 325 -13.51 -11.68 -17.20
C ARG A 325 -12.04 -12.01 -16.98
N TRP A 326 -11.16 -11.12 -17.44
CA TRP A 326 -9.73 -11.32 -17.28
C TRP A 326 -9.34 -11.40 -15.81
N MET A 327 -9.85 -10.48 -14.98
CA MET A 327 -9.57 -10.45 -13.53
C MET A 327 -10.11 -11.69 -12.82
N LEU A 328 -11.28 -12.19 -13.21
CA LEU A 328 -11.86 -13.42 -12.64
C LEU A 328 -11.04 -14.67 -12.99
N GLN A 329 -10.47 -14.73 -14.20
CA GLN A 329 -9.66 -15.87 -14.65
C GLN A 329 -8.22 -15.83 -14.10
N HIS A 330 -7.54 -14.68 -14.20
CA HIS A 330 -6.09 -14.56 -13.97
C HIS A 330 -5.71 -13.67 -12.77
N GLY A 331 -6.68 -13.01 -12.15
CA GLY A 331 -6.44 -12.10 -11.04
C GLY A 331 -6.12 -12.79 -9.72
N THR A 332 -5.52 -12.04 -8.81
CA THR A 332 -5.38 -12.42 -7.39
C THR A 332 -6.75 -12.61 -6.74
N PRO A 333 -6.87 -13.36 -5.64
CA PRO A 333 -8.15 -13.55 -4.94
C PRO A 333 -8.86 -12.24 -4.60
N ALA A 334 -8.12 -11.24 -4.12
CA ALA A 334 -8.65 -9.90 -3.82
C ALA A 334 -9.14 -9.18 -5.10
N ALA A 335 -8.47 -9.38 -6.23
CA ALA A 335 -8.93 -8.87 -7.51
C ALA A 335 -10.17 -9.63 -8.01
N LYS A 336 -10.23 -10.95 -7.89
CA LYS A 336 -11.42 -11.74 -8.26
C LYS A 336 -12.65 -11.29 -7.47
N GLU A 337 -12.51 -11.13 -6.16
CA GLU A 337 -13.60 -10.62 -5.30
C GLU A 337 -14.07 -9.22 -5.71
N ALA A 338 -13.14 -8.29 -5.89
CA ALA A 338 -13.47 -6.96 -6.36
C ALA A 338 -14.12 -6.99 -7.76
N ALA A 339 -13.70 -7.92 -8.63
CA ALA A 339 -14.18 -8.01 -10.00
C ALA A 339 -15.64 -8.46 -10.09
N ILE A 340 -16.12 -9.29 -9.16
CA ILE A 340 -17.55 -9.67 -9.06
C ILE A 340 -18.42 -8.40 -8.97
N SER A 341 -17.95 -7.39 -8.23
CA SER A 341 -18.68 -6.14 -7.99
C SER A 341 -18.56 -5.07 -9.09
N ILE A 342 -17.72 -5.26 -10.12
CA ILE A 342 -17.52 -4.25 -11.19
C ILE A 342 -18.83 -3.94 -11.89
N LEU A 343 -19.57 -4.98 -12.26
CA LEU A 343 -20.86 -4.85 -12.93
C LEU A 343 -21.97 -4.89 -11.89
N ARG A 344 -22.91 -3.95 -11.97
CA ARG A 344 -24.08 -3.94 -11.07
C ARG A 344 -24.95 -5.21 -11.18
N ASN A 345 -24.99 -5.80 -12.37
CA ASN A 345 -25.67 -7.07 -12.67
C ASN A 345 -24.71 -7.95 -13.48
N PRO A 346 -23.77 -8.66 -12.83
CA PRO A 346 -22.95 -9.62 -13.54
C PRO A 346 -23.83 -10.78 -14.03
N ASP A 347 -23.42 -11.43 -15.11
CA ASP A 347 -24.06 -12.68 -15.53
C ASP A 347 -23.73 -13.74 -14.47
N ARG A 348 -24.71 -14.05 -13.61
CA ARG A 348 -24.53 -14.97 -12.48
C ARG A 348 -24.14 -16.37 -12.95
N ALA A 349 -24.56 -16.77 -14.15
CA ALA A 349 -24.21 -18.07 -14.70
C ALA A 349 -22.71 -18.14 -15.02
N GLU A 350 -22.17 -17.10 -15.66
CA GLU A 350 -20.75 -17.01 -16.01
C GLU A 350 -19.86 -16.99 -14.76
N VAL A 351 -20.25 -16.23 -13.72
CA VAL A 351 -19.51 -16.19 -12.45
C VAL A 351 -19.59 -17.54 -11.73
N ALA A 352 -20.76 -18.19 -11.72
CA ALA A 352 -20.93 -19.49 -11.07
C ALA A 352 -20.12 -20.60 -11.77
N GLU A 353 -20.09 -20.62 -13.10
CA GLU A 353 -19.27 -21.56 -13.89
C GLU A 353 -17.79 -21.42 -13.55
N MET A 354 -17.29 -20.19 -13.49
CA MET A 354 -15.89 -19.93 -13.14
C MET A 354 -15.57 -20.24 -11.66
N VAL A 355 -16.52 -20.05 -10.73
CA VAL A 355 -16.38 -20.55 -9.35
C VAL A 355 -16.22 -22.06 -9.36
N LEU A 356 -17.06 -22.79 -10.11
CA LEU A 356 -16.96 -24.25 -10.23
C LEU A 356 -15.62 -24.70 -10.82
N GLU A 357 -15.12 -24.04 -11.86
CA GLU A 357 -13.79 -24.34 -12.45
C GLU A 357 -12.65 -24.18 -11.43
N ASN A 358 -12.74 -23.16 -10.56
CA ASN A 358 -11.69 -22.89 -9.57
C ASN A 358 -11.83 -23.75 -8.29
N LEU A 359 -12.94 -24.46 -8.07
CA LEU A 359 -13.12 -25.35 -6.91
C LEU A 359 -12.15 -26.53 -6.92
N ASP A 360 -11.62 -26.90 -8.08
CA ASP A 360 -10.66 -28.01 -8.24
C ASP A 360 -9.28 -27.52 -8.69
N SER A 361 -8.99 -26.22 -8.52
CA SER A 361 -7.67 -25.66 -8.79
C SER A 361 -6.60 -26.26 -7.87
N GLU A 362 -5.40 -26.51 -8.42
CA GLU A 362 -4.23 -26.94 -7.64
C GLU A 362 -3.68 -25.82 -6.73
N ASP A 363 -4.04 -24.56 -6.99
CA ASP A 363 -3.65 -23.42 -6.17
C ASP A 363 -4.54 -23.32 -4.92
N PRO A 364 -3.99 -23.52 -3.70
CA PRO A 364 -4.72 -23.42 -2.43
C PRO A 364 -5.56 -22.16 -2.30
N VAL A 365 -5.04 -21.04 -2.79
CA VAL A 365 -5.65 -19.73 -2.60
C VAL A 365 -6.85 -19.54 -3.53
N GLN A 366 -6.77 -20.07 -4.76
CA GLN A 366 -7.88 -20.05 -5.71
C GLN A 366 -9.02 -20.96 -5.26
N GLN A 367 -8.67 -22.17 -4.80
CA GLN A 367 -9.66 -23.11 -4.30
C GLN A 367 -10.38 -22.56 -3.05
N ALA A 368 -9.65 -21.92 -2.13
CA ALA A 368 -10.23 -21.28 -0.96
C ALA A 368 -11.16 -20.12 -1.34
N TRP A 369 -10.75 -19.27 -2.30
CA TRP A 369 -11.61 -18.21 -2.83
C TRP A 369 -12.90 -18.76 -3.44
N ALA A 370 -12.82 -19.78 -4.30
CA ALA A 370 -13.99 -20.40 -4.93
C ALA A 370 -14.94 -20.97 -3.87
N THR A 371 -14.40 -21.59 -2.83
CA THR A 371 -15.16 -22.10 -1.69
C THR A 371 -15.94 -20.98 -0.98
N CYS A 372 -15.34 -19.81 -0.76
CA CYS A 372 -16.02 -18.64 -0.19
C CYS A 372 -17.17 -18.11 -1.07
N GLN A 373 -17.13 -18.32 -2.39
CA GLN A 373 -18.13 -17.78 -3.31
C GLN A 373 -19.36 -18.67 -3.50
N LEU A 374 -19.32 -19.93 -3.06
CA LEU A 374 -20.38 -20.91 -3.28
C LEU A 374 -21.77 -20.42 -2.85
N ARG A 375 -21.88 -19.85 -1.65
CA ARG A 375 -23.16 -19.33 -1.13
C ARG A 375 -23.56 -18.03 -1.80
N ALA A 376 -22.62 -17.08 -1.90
CA ALA A 376 -22.87 -15.74 -2.41
C ALA A 376 -23.36 -15.76 -3.87
N GLN A 377 -22.84 -16.69 -4.68
CA GLN A 377 -23.23 -16.84 -6.09
C GLN A 377 -24.38 -17.83 -6.31
N HIS A 378 -24.98 -18.39 -5.24
CA HIS A 378 -26.05 -19.38 -5.32
C HIS A 378 -25.71 -20.58 -6.21
N VAL A 379 -24.49 -21.10 -6.09
CA VAL A 379 -24.05 -22.27 -6.86
C VAL A 379 -24.94 -23.48 -6.52
N PRO A 380 -25.39 -24.27 -7.51
CA PRO A 380 -26.15 -25.49 -7.24
C PRO A 380 -25.38 -26.42 -6.30
N ASP A 381 -26.09 -27.01 -5.34
CA ASP A 381 -25.51 -27.94 -4.37
C ASP A 381 -24.40 -27.36 -3.47
N ALA A 382 -24.33 -26.02 -3.34
CA ALA A 382 -23.32 -25.31 -2.55
C ALA A 382 -23.12 -25.87 -1.14
N MET A 383 -24.19 -26.30 -0.46
CA MET A 383 -24.08 -26.83 0.90
C MET A 383 -23.31 -28.15 0.97
N ASN A 384 -23.54 -29.07 0.03
CA ASN A 384 -22.83 -30.35 0.01
C ASN A 384 -21.37 -30.15 -0.38
N LEU A 385 -21.11 -29.28 -1.36
CA LEU A 385 -19.75 -28.90 -1.75
C LEU A 385 -18.97 -28.28 -0.59
N LEU A 386 -19.59 -27.37 0.18
CA LEU A 386 -18.95 -26.81 1.38
C LEU A 386 -18.63 -27.88 2.42
N VAL A 387 -19.55 -28.81 2.68
CA VAL A 387 -19.32 -29.92 3.62
C VAL A 387 -18.18 -30.82 3.16
N GLU A 388 -18.06 -31.10 1.86
CA GLU A 388 -16.93 -31.83 1.29
C GLU A 388 -15.60 -31.08 1.49
N LYS A 389 -15.58 -29.76 1.25
CA LYS A 389 -14.36 -28.94 1.37
C LYS A 389 -13.88 -28.77 2.82
N ILE A 390 -14.71 -29.04 3.85
CA ILE A 390 -14.25 -29.13 5.25
C ILE A 390 -13.22 -30.25 5.44
N ASP A 391 -13.30 -31.31 4.63
CA ASP A 391 -12.39 -32.44 4.69
C ASP A 391 -11.20 -32.31 3.71
N SER A 392 -11.02 -31.14 3.10
CA SER A 392 -9.91 -30.86 2.18
C SER A 392 -8.54 -31.05 2.86
N PRO A 393 -7.52 -31.59 2.15
CA PRO A 393 -6.16 -31.66 2.68
C PRO A 393 -5.54 -30.27 2.90
N ILE A 394 -6.04 -29.24 2.21
CA ILE A 394 -5.52 -27.87 2.22
C ILE A 394 -6.17 -27.07 3.35
N GLU A 395 -5.35 -26.45 4.22
CA GLU A 395 -5.82 -25.75 5.42
C GLU A 395 -6.66 -24.51 5.10
N GLU A 396 -6.22 -23.71 4.13
CA GLU A 396 -6.88 -22.49 3.68
C GLU A 396 -8.30 -22.77 3.17
N VAL A 397 -8.49 -23.92 2.50
CA VAL A 397 -9.78 -24.35 1.96
C VAL A 397 -10.72 -24.81 3.06
N ARG A 398 -10.20 -25.54 4.07
CA ARG A 398 -10.98 -25.91 5.25
C ARG A 398 -11.47 -24.68 6.00
N GLU A 399 -10.60 -23.69 6.21
CA GLU A 399 -10.97 -22.44 6.88
C GLU A 399 -11.98 -21.61 6.08
N ALA A 400 -11.86 -21.58 4.74
CA ALA A 400 -12.86 -20.97 3.87
C ALA A 400 -14.25 -21.64 4.02
N ALA A 401 -14.30 -22.97 3.97
CA ALA A 401 -15.53 -23.73 4.14
C ALA A 401 -16.16 -23.50 5.53
N ARG A 402 -15.34 -23.48 6.59
CA ARG A 402 -15.76 -23.18 7.97
C ARG A 402 -16.38 -21.80 8.09
N ARG A 403 -15.76 -20.79 7.47
CA ARG A 403 -16.28 -19.41 7.49
C ARG A 403 -17.64 -19.30 6.81
N GLU A 404 -17.81 -19.93 5.65
CA GLU A 404 -19.10 -19.93 4.94
C GLU A 404 -20.20 -20.66 5.71
N LEU A 405 -19.83 -21.67 6.50
CA LEU A 405 -20.73 -22.44 7.35
C LEU A 405 -20.80 -21.92 8.79
N ALA A 406 -20.20 -20.76 9.10
CA ALA A 406 -20.14 -20.23 10.46
C ALA A 406 -21.53 -19.92 11.06
N SER A 407 -22.54 -19.69 10.23
CA SER A 407 -23.94 -19.55 10.69
C SER A 407 -24.54 -20.84 11.26
N PHE A 408 -23.92 -21.98 11.01
CA PHE A 408 -24.29 -23.27 11.58
C PHE A 408 -23.47 -23.52 12.85
N ASP A 409 -23.82 -22.81 13.92
CA ASP A 409 -23.11 -22.83 15.21
C ASP A 409 -23.88 -23.56 16.32
N VAL A 410 -23.30 -23.60 17.52
CA VAL A 410 -23.91 -24.25 18.69
C VAL A 410 -25.26 -23.61 19.03
N ASP A 411 -25.40 -22.29 18.93
CA ASP A 411 -26.64 -21.59 19.29
C ASP A 411 -27.77 -21.91 18.31
N PHE A 412 -27.48 -21.91 17.01
CA PHE A 412 -28.42 -22.35 15.98
C PHE A 412 -28.89 -23.79 16.24
N VAL A 413 -27.95 -24.72 16.48
CA VAL A 413 -28.30 -26.13 16.72
C VAL A 413 -29.08 -26.28 18.03
N LEU A 414 -28.73 -25.56 19.09
CA LEU A 414 -29.47 -25.58 20.36
C LEU A 414 -30.94 -25.20 20.16
N GLU A 415 -31.23 -24.24 19.30
CA GLU A 415 -32.59 -23.76 19.03
C GLU A 415 -33.41 -24.73 18.17
N HIS A 416 -32.77 -25.47 17.26
CA HIS A 416 -33.47 -26.23 16.23
C HIS A 416 -33.31 -27.76 16.33
N PHE A 417 -32.49 -28.31 17.26
CA PHE A 417 -32.22 -29.75 17.30
C PHE A 417 -33.46 -30.64 17.54
N GLU A 418 -34.53 -30.11 18.13
CA GLU A 418 -35.79 -30.84 18.32
C GLU A 418 -36.56 -31.05 16.99
N GLU A 419 -36.28 -30.24 15.98
CA GLU A 419 -36.86 -30.34 14.64
C GLU A 419 -36.10 -31.35 13.76
N PHE A 420 -34.86 -31.68 14.13
CA PHE A 420 -34.05 -32.66 13.41
C PHE A 420 -34.54 -34.08 13.69
N SER A 421 -34.48 -34.95 12.67
CA SER A 421 -34.78 -36.36 12.88
C SER A 421 -33.72 -37.02 13.78
N PRO A 422 -34.09 -37.96 14.66
CA PRO A 422 -33.13 -38.62 15.56
C PRO A 422 -31.97 -39.33 14.85
N GLN A 423 -32.13 -39.67 13.57
CA GLN A 423 -31.10 -40.31 12.74
C GLN A 423 -30.06 -39.31 12.22
N VAL A 424 -30.42 -38.02 12.08
CA VAL A 424 -29.57 -36.96 11.52
C VAL A 424 -28.75 -36.26 12.59
N CYS A 425 -29.25 -36.16 13.83
CA CYS A 425 -28.56 -35.49 14.93
C CYS A 425 -27.10 -35.95 15.16
N PRO A 426 -26.75 -37.25 15.07
CA PRO A 426 -25.36 -37.68 15.19
C PRO A 426 -24.45 -37.11 14.09
N SER A 427 -24.95 -37.02 12.85
CA SER A 427 -24.22 -36.43 11.73
C SER A 427 -24.04 -34.93 11.91
N VAL A 428 -25.06 -34.24 12.44
CA VAL A 428 -24.97 -32.82 12.83
C VAL A 428 -23.90 -32.61 13.90
N GLY A 429 -23.84 -33.49 14.91
CA GLY A 429 -22.80 -33.42 15.95
C GLY A 429 -21.39 -33.55 15.38
N LYS A 430 -21.17 -34.49 14.45
CA LYS A 430 -19.88 -34.64 13.75
C LYS A 430 -19.53 -33.41 12.92
N LEU A 431 -20.50 -32.86 12.18
CA LEU A 431 -20.29 -31.66 11.37
C LEU A 431 -19.91 -30.47 12.25
N LEU A 432 -20.63 -30.27 13.36
CA LEU A 432 -20.39 -29.16 14.28
C LEU A 432 -18.98 -29.21 14.90
N LEU A 433 -18.49 -30.41 15.25
CA LEU A 433 -17.12 -30.61 15.71
C LEU A 433 -16.07 -30.25 14.65
N LYS A 434 -16.34 -30.53 13.37
CA LYS A 434 -15.42 -30.19 12.27
C LYS A 434 -15.43 -28.70 11.95
N LEU A 435 -16.58 -28.06 12.11
CA LEU A 435 -16.78 -26.64 11.82
C LEU A 435 -16.16 -25.73 12.87
N ASP A 436 -16.43 -26.01 14.14
CA ASP A 436 -16.01 -25.17 15.25
C ASP A 436 -15.19 -25.95 16.28
N PRO A 437 -13.88 -25.69 16.38
CA PRO A 437 -13.03 -26.26 17.43
C PRO A 437 -13.51 -25.93 18.86
N ARG A 438 -14.32 -24.89 19.05
CA ARG A 438 -14.87 -24.46 20.35
C ARG A 438 -16.25 -25.04 20.65
N CYS A 439 -16.83 -25.83 19.75
CA CYS A 439 -18.16 -26.43 19.89
C CYS A 439 -18.41 -27.04 21.29
N LEU A 440 -17.47 -27.84 21.80
CA LEU A 440 -17.60 -28.50 23.11
C LEU A 440 -17.56 -27.51 24.28
N ILE A 441 -16.76 -26.44 24.16
CA ILE A 441 -16.66 -25.38 25.17
C ILE A 441 -17.96 -24.59 25.20
N ASP A 442 -18.51 -24.25 24.04
CA ASP A 442 -19.73 -23.44 23.95
C ASP A 442 -20.97 -24.24 24.36
N LEU A 443 -21.05 -25.53 24.03
CA LEU A 443 -22.04 -26.45 24.61
C LEU A 443 -21.93 -26.51 26.14
N SER A 444 -20.70 -26.60 26.68
CA SER A 444 -20.47 -26.61 28.13
C SER A 444 -20.88 -25.28 28.79
N ARG A 445 -20.60 -24.14 28.15
CA ARG A 445 -21.06 -22.82 28.61
C ARG A 445 -22.57 -22.69 28.59
N ALA A 446 -23.24 -23.21 27.55
CA ALA A 446 -24.69 -23.24 27.48
C ALA A 446 -25.32 -24.07 28.62
N MET A 447 -24.64 -25.14 29.07
CA MET A 447 -25.03 -25.88 30.27
C MET A 447 -24.84 -25.09 31.57
N ALA A 448 -23.98 -24.08 31.61
CA ALA A 448 -23.82 -23.18 32.76
C ALA A 448 -24.69 -21.91 32.69
N HIS A 449 -25.58 -21.81 31.71
CA HIS A 449 -26.35 -20.59 31.44
C HIS A 449 -27.31 -20.22 32.61
N PRO A 450 -27.52 -18.92 32.93
CA PRO A 450 -28.39 -18.51 34.04
C PRO A 450 -29.84 -19.03 33.94
N LEU A 451 -30.36 -19.13 32.72
CA LEU A 451 -31.70 -19.67 32.46
C LEU A 451 -31.74 -21.19 32.52
N LYS A 452 -32.56 -21.73 33.44
CA LYS A 452 -32.86 -23.17 33.56
C LYS A 452 -33.16 -23.86 32.23
N LYS A 453 -33.99 -23.22 31.39
CA LYS A 453 -34.41 -23.79 30.09
C LYS A 453 -33.19 -24.06 29.19
N ARG A 454 -32.26 -23.10 29.09
CA ARG A 454 -31.03 -23.24 28.29
C ARG A 454 -30.13 -24.35 28.81
N ARG A 455 -30.00 -24.53 30.13
CA ARG A 455 -29.18 -25.62 30.71
C ARG A 455 -29.70 -27.00 30.34
N ILE A 456 -31.02 -27.21 30.50
CA ILE A 456 -31.69 -28.47 30.13
C ILE A 456 -31.59 -28.71 28.62
N GLN A 457 -31.83 -27.67 27.82
CA GLN A 457 -31.76 -27.71 26.37
C GLN A 457 -30.35 -28.10 25.90
N ALA A 458 -29.31 -27.50 26.47
CA ALA A 458 -27.92 -27.82 26.15
C ALA A 458 -27.54 -29.27 26.49
N ALA A 459 -27.95 -29.76 27.67
CA ALA A 459 -27.73 -31.14 28.06
C ALA A 459 -28.40 -32.14 27.07
N ARG A 460 -29.66 -31.88 26.72
CA ARG A 460 -30.41 -32.71 25.75
C ARG A 460 -29.85 -32.63 24.34
N CYS A 461 -29.44 -31.44 23.91
CA CYS A 461 -28.79 -31.23 22.63
C CYS A 461 -27.50 -32.06 22.54
N ALA A 462 -26.62 -31.99 23.54
CA ALA A 462 -25.41 -32.81 23.60
C ALA A 462 -25.71 -34.32 23.55
N GLN A 463 -26.82 -34.76 24.15
CA GLN A 463 -27.26 -36.15 24.05
C GLN A 463 -27.72 -36.51 22.62
N ALA A 464 -28.57 -35.68 22.02
CA ALA A 464 -29.11 -35.88 20.67
C ALA A 464 -27.99 -35.91 19.62
N LEU A 465 -27.00 -35.01 19.75
CA LEU A 465 -25.83 -34.92 18.86
C LEU A 465 -24.78 -36.02 19.11
N LYS A 466 -24.97 -36.88 20.11
CA LYS A 466 -23.99 -37.89 20.56
C LYS A 466 -22.64 -37.28 21.03
N LEU A 467 -22.66 -36.06 21.53
CA LEU A 467 -21.50 -35.34 22.08
C LEU A 467 -21.41 -35.37 23.62
N HIS A 468 -22.47 -35.84 24.31
CA HIS A 468 -22.55 -35.92 25.77
C HIS A 468 -21.38 -36.65 26.46
N GLY A 469 -20.68 -37.57 25.79
CA GLY A 469 -19.46 -38.21 26.31
C GLY A 469 -18.26 -37.26 26.41
N GLU A 470 -18.18 -36.26 25.52
CA GLU A 470 -17.09 -35.28 25.48
C GLU A 470 -17.31 -34.13 26.48
N VAL A 471 -18.55 -33.94 26.97
CA VAL A 471 -18.94 -32.87 27.91
C VAL A 471 -19.34 -33.40 29.28
N VAL A 472 -18.84 -34.57 29.68
CA VAL A 472 -19.09 -35.18 31.00
C VAL A 472 -18.78 -34.23 32.17
N PRO A 473 -17.71 -33.41 32.16
CA PRO A 473 -17.46 -32.46 33.24
C PRO A 473 -18.60 -31.42 33.40
N ALA A 474 -19.16 -30.94 32.29
CA ALA A 474 -20.27 -29.98 32.31
C ALA A 474 -21.57 -30.66 32.80
N LEU A 475 -21.84 -31.89 32.35
CA LEU A 475 -22.96 -32.69 32.85
C LEU A 475 -22.83 -32.99 34.35
N LYS A 476 -21.63 -33.30 34.83
CA LYS A 476 -21.36 -33.49 36.27
C LYS A 476 -21.69 -32.21 37.05
N ALA A 477 -21.30 -31.04 36.57
CA ALA A 477 -21.64 -29.77 37.23
C ALA A 477 -23.16 -29.57 37.35
N LEU A 478 -23.95 -30.00 36.36
CA LEU A 478 -25.42 -29.96 36.44
C LEU A 478 -26.02 -30.86 37.53
N THR A 479 -25.27 -31.81 38.07
CA THR A 479 -25.73 -32.63 39.22
C THR A 479 -25.77 -31.85 40.53
N GLU A 480 -25.15 -30.67 40.58
CA GLU A 480 -25.13 -29.77 41.73
C GLU A 480 -26.06 -28.56 41.51
N ASP A 481 -26.86 -28.55 40.44
CA ASP A 481 -27.77 -27.45 40.11
C ASP A 481 -28.86 -27.27 41.17
N SER A 482 -29.26 -26.02 41.43
CA SER A 482 -30.32 -25.71 42.39
C SER A 482 -31.70 -26.24 41.98
N ASP A 483 -31.93 -26.47 40.68
CA ASP A 483 -33.21 -26.95 40.16
C ASP A 483 -33.24 -28.48 39.97
N GLU A 484 -34.25 -29.12 40.57
CA GLU A 484 -34.42 -30.57 40.55
C GLU A 484 -34.58 -31.16 39.13
N LEU A 485 -35.15 -30.41 38.18
CA LEU A 485 -35.31 -30.91 36.81
C LEU A 485 -33.98 -30.92 36.07
N VAL A 486 -33.11 -29.95 36.34
CA VAL A 486 -31.76 -29.89 35.75
C VAL A 486 -30.92 -31.07 36.24
N ARG A 487 -30.91 -31.30 37.56
CA ARG A 487 -30.22 -32.46 38.17
C ARG A 487 -30.75 -33.79 37.63
N ARG A 488 -32.08 -33.93 37.52
CA ARG A 488 -32.71 -35.13 36.95
C ARG A 488 -32.28 -35.35 35.49
N THR A 489 -32.32 -34.32 34.66
CA THR A 489 -31.91 -34.42 33.24
C THR A 489 -30.43 -34.79 33.13
N SER A 490 -29.56 -34.24 33.97
CA SER A 490 -28.16 -34.67 34.02
C SER A 490 -28.02 -36.15 34.38
N ALA A 491 -28.72 -36.64 35.41
CA ALA A 491 -28.73 -38.06 35.76
C ALA A 491 -29.24 -38.97 34.63
N GLU A 492 -30.30 -38.56 33.92
CA GLU A 492 -30.84 -39.30 32.77
C GLU A 492 -29.78 -39.46 31.66
N ILE A 493 -29.05 -38.38 31.34
CA ILE A 493 -28.05 -38.37 30.27
C ILE A 493 -26.78 -39.11 30.71
N LEU A 494 -26.25 -38.83 31.90
CA LEU A 494 -25.08 -39.51 32.46
C LEU A 494 -25.32 -41.02 32.59
N GLY A 495 -26.56 -41.43 32.85
CA GLY A 495 -26.97 -42.84 32.88
C GLY A 495 -26.86 -43.57 31.54
N THR A 496 -26.73 -42.84 30.42
CA THR A 496 -26.47 -43.43 29.10
C THR A 496 -24.98 -43.64 28.82
N LEU A 497 -24.10 -43.14 29.69
CA LEU A 497 -22.65 -43.25 29.57
C LEU A 497 -22.11 -44.34 30.51
N SER A 498 -21.11 -45.09 30.04
CA SER A 498 -20.45 -46.14 30.83
C SER A 498 -19.07 -45.72 31.36
N THR A 499 -18.81 -44.41 31.45
CA THR A 499 -17.53 -43.87 31.94
C THR A 499 -17.49 -43.84 33.47
N PRO A 500 -16.32 -44.09 34.11
CA PRO A 500 -16.16 -43.99 35.56
C PRO A 500 -16.60 -42.64 36.14
N GLU A 501 -16.34 -41.54 35.42
CA GLU A 501 -16.66 -40.18 35.81
C GLU A 501 -18.18 -39.97 35.87
N ALA A 502 -18.92 -40.44 34.86
CA ALA A 502 -20.38 -40.41 34.85
C ALA A 502 -20.97 -41.25 35.99
N ARG A 503 -20.40 -42.44 36.26
CA ARG A 503 -20.83 -43.29 37.37
C ARG A 503 -20.62 -42.62 38.72
N GLN A 504 -19.48 -41.95 38.91
CA GLN A 504 -19.19 -41.20 40.13
C GLN A 504 -20.15 -40.02 40.32
N ALA A 505 -20.49 -39.30 39.25
CA ALA A 505 -21.49 -38.23 39.29
C ALA A 505 -22.89 -38.76 39.63
N LEU A 506 -23.28 -39.93 39.13
CA LEU A 506 -24.55 -40.58 39.47
C LEU A 506 -24.58 -41.06 40.93
N LEU A 507 -23.47 -41.56 41.48
CA LEU A 507 -23.38 -41.97 42.90
C LEU A 507 -23.69 -40.82 43.85
N HIS A 508 -23.25 -39.60 43.53
CA HIS A 508 -23.58 -38.40 44.30
C HIS A 508 -25.11 -38.17 44.40
N LEU A 509 -25.84 -38.44 43.31
CA LEU A 509 -27.29 -38.22 43.22
C LEU A 509 -28.14 -39.31 43.88
N VAL A 510 -27.55 -40.42 44.33
CA VAL A 510 -28.28 -41.47 45.08
C VAL A 510 -28.80 -40.93 46.42
N SER A 511 -28.11 -39.94 46.98
CA SER A 511 -28.48 -39.26 48.22
C SER A 511 -29.16 -37.89 47.99
N ASP A 512 -29.59 -37.59 46.76
CA ASP A 512 -30.26 -36.33 46.44
C ASP A 512 -31.52 -36.12 47.30
N GLU A 513 -31.78 -34.89 47.71
CA GLU A 513 -32.97 -34.48 48.47
C GLU A 513 -34.29 -34.88 47.77
N LYS A 514 -34.32 -34.87 46.43
CA LYS A 514 -35.53 -35.13 45.63
C LYS A 514 -35.65 -36.59 45.22
N THR A 515 -36.77 -37.21 45.58
CA THR A 515 -37.04 -38.64 45.32
C THR A 515 -36.91 -39.01 43.84
N ARG A 516 -37.44 -38.19 42.93
CA ARG A 516 -37.36 -38.45 41.48
C ARG A 516 -35.92 -38.45 40.95
N VAL A 517 -35.03 -37.63 41.51
CA VAL A 517 -33.60 -37.60 41.11
C VAL A 517 -32.90 -38.86 41.60
N ARG A 518 -33.13 -39.25 42.86
CA ARG A 518 -32.59 -40.52 43.43
C ARG A 518 -33.01 -41.74 42.62
N GLU A 519 -34.30 -41.82 42.26
CA GLU A 519 -34.84 -42.94 41.48
C GLU A 519 -34.15 -43.08 40.12
N VAL A 520 -33.96 -41.96 39.40
CA VAL A 520 -33.23 -41.96 38.12
C VAL A 520 -31.77 -42.37 38.31
N ALA A 521 -31.09 -41.82 39.32
CA ALA A 521 -29.68 -42.16 39.59
C ALA A 521 -29.50 -43.65 39.93
N ILE A 522 -30.33 -44.21 40.81
CA ILE A 522 -30.32 -45.63 41.16
C ILE A 522 -30.64 -46.49 39.94
N LYS A 523 -31.62 -46.09 39.12
CA LYS A 523 -31.97 -46.81 37.88
C LYS A 523 -30.80 -46.81 36.90
N ALA A 524 -30.16 -45.66 36.68
CA ALA A 524 -29.00 -45.53 35.81
C ALA A 524 -27.83 -46.42 36.27
N LEU A 525 -27.53 -46.45 37.58
CA LEU A 525 -26.47 -47.27 38.17
C LEU A 525 -26.75 -48.78 38.14
N ARG A 526 -28.02 -49.20 38.01
CA ARG A 526 -28.42 -50.61 37.89
C ARG A 526 -28.28 -51.16 36.48
N VAL A 527 -28.16 -50.30 35.47
CA VAL A 527 -27.88 -50.74 34.10
C VAL A 527 -26.42 -51.23 34.07
N PRO A 528 -26.16 -52.52 33.80
CA PRO A 528 -24.79 -53.05 33.80
C PRO A 528 -23.94 -52.36 32.73
N GLU A 529 -22.63 -52.24 32.99
CA GLU A 529 -21.66 -51.82 31.98
C GLU A 529 -21.89 -52.64 30.72
N LYS A 530 -22.23 -51.98 29.60
CA LYS A 530 -22.14 -52.66 28.30
C LYS A 530 -20.67 -53.00 28.13
N SER A 531 -20.36 -54.28 28.33
CA SER A 531 -19.05 -54.87 28.10
C SER A 531 -18.51 -54.39 26.76
N LYS A 532 -17.27 -53.89 26.76
CA LYS A 532 -16.49 -53.59 25.56
C LYS A 532 -16.69 -54.71 24.53
N GLU A 533 -17.41 -54.45 23.45
CA GLU A 533 -17.19 -55.19 22.21
C GLU A 533 -15.80 -54.77 21.74
N VAL A 534 -14.80 -55.57 22.12
CA VAL A 534 -13.50 -55.58 21.46
C VAL A 534 -13.75 -56.15 20.06
N PRO A 535 -13.46 -55.43 18.97
CA PRO A 535 -13.43 -56.04 17.65
C PRO A 535 -12.31 -57.09 17.68
N ALA A 536 -12.67 -58.36 17.60
CA ALA A 536 -11.74 -59.41 17.25
C ALA A 536 -11.43 -59.26 15.77
N ASP A 537 -10.30 -58.63 15.42
CA ASP A 537 -9.45 -59.15 14.35
C ASP A 537 -8.04 -58.53 14.36
N GLN A 538 -7.08 -59.34 13.91
CA GLN A 538 -5.69 -59.00 13.53
C GLN A 538 -4.62 -59.01 14.63
N SER A 539 -4.26 -60.21 15.07
CA SER A 539 -2.85 -60.58 15.28
C SER A 539 -2.65 -62.07 15.02
N ALA A 540 -2.68 -62.44 13.74
CA ALA A 540 -2.06 -63.66 13.26
C ALA A 540 -0.80 -63.26 12.47
N THR A 541 0.28 -63.00 13.19
CA THR A 541 1.63 -63.04 12.64
C THR A 541 2.41 -64.15 13.34
N GLU A 542 2.95 -65.02 12.49
CA GLU A 542 4.29 -65.60 12.61
C GLU A 542 4.52 -66.58 13.78
N LYS A 543 4.38 -67.86 13.46
CA LYS A 543 5.35 -68.91 13.82
C LYS A 543 5.09 -70.17 12.99
N GLY A 544 6.08 -70.58 12.21
CA GLY A 544 6.06 -71.82 11.45
C GLY A 544 7.25 -71.89 10.51
N GLU A 545 8.37 -72.40 11.03
CA GLU A 545 9.45 -73.04 10.28
C GLU A 545 8.94 -74.11 9.32
#